data_AF-A0ABD0N9V1-F1
#
_entry.id   AF-A0ABD0N9V1-F1
#
_cell.length_a   1.000
_cell.length_b   1.000
_cell.length_c   1.000
_cell.angle_alpha   90.00
_cell.angle_beta   90.00
_cell.angle_gamma   90.00
#
_symmetry.space_group_name_H-M   'P 1'
#
loop_
_entity.id
_entity.type
_entity.pdbx_description
1 polymer ?
#
loop_
_entity_poly.entity_id
_entity_poly.type
_entity_poly.pdbx_seq_one_letter_code
_entity_poly.pdbx_strand_id
1 'polypeptide(L)' 'LFNQVSSAGDTCDQRQLGLLLHDAIQIPRQLGEVAAFGGSNIEPSVRSCFQH' A
#
# COMPACT_ATOMS: atom_id res chain seq x y z
N LEU A 1 3.63 4.19 -10.31
CA LEU A 1 2.95 3.44 -9.24
C LEU A 1 1.64 4.12 -8.84
N PHE A 2 1.66 5.32 -8.25
CA PHE A 2 0.42 6.04 -7.88
C PHE A 2 -0.58 6.19 -9.05
N ASN A 3 -0.11 6.65 -10.21
CA ASN A 3 -0.94 6.79 -11.42
C ASN A 3 -1.58 5.49 -11.93
N GLN A 4 -1.13 4.31 -11.43
CA GLN A 4 -1.74 3.03 -11.79
C GLN A 4 -2.97 2.70 -10.94
N VAL A 5 -3.11 3.35 -9.78
CA VAL A 5 -4.23 3.15 -8.86
C VAL A 5 -5.08 4.41 -8.66
N SER A 6 -4.60 5.59 -9.05
CA SER A 6 -5.34 6.84 -8.88
C SER A 6 -6.53 6.97 -9.86
N SER A 7 -7.56 7.65 -9.40
CA SER A 7 -8.72 8.06 -10.20
C SER A 7 -8.41 9.28 -11.09
N ALA A 8 -9.37 9.63 -11.95
CA ALA A 8 -9.32 10.89 -12.70
C ALA A 8 -9.20 12.08 -11.73
N GLY A 9 -8.25 12.99 -11.99
CA GLY A 9 -7.97 14.14 -11.13
C GLY A 9 -6.88 13.90 -10.06
N ASP A 10 -6.00 12.91 -10.27
CA ASP A 10 -4.84 12.62 -9.40
C ASP A 10 -5.20 12.34 -7.92
N THR A 11 -6.41 11.84 -7.70
CA THR A 11 -6.91 11.43 -6.37
C THR A 11 -6.82 9.92 -6.20
N CYS A 12 -6.62 9.47 -4.96
CA CYS A 12 -6.53 8.06 -4.62
C CYS A 12 -7.24 7.84 -3.28
N ASP A 13 -8.19 6.91 -3.24
CA ASP A 13 -8.89 6.54 -2.01
C ASP A 13 -8.14 5.43 -1.22
N GLN A 14 -8.64 5.11 -0.03
CA GLN A 14 -8.04 4.08 0.83
C GLN A 14 -7.94 2.71 0.15
N ARG A 15 -8.94 2.36 -0.66
CA ARG A 15 -8.97 1.07 -1.36
C ARG A 15 -7.91 1.03 -2.46
N GLN A 16 -7.79 2.09 -3.24
CA GLN A 16 -6.80 2.24 -4.31
C GLN A 16 -5.38 2.19 -3.75
N LEU A 17 -5.12 2.92 -2.65
CA LEU A 17 -3.84 2.84 -1.96
C LEU A 17 -3.59 1.43 -1.39
N GLY A 18 -4.61 0.80 -0.81
CA GLY A 18 -4.53 -0.55 -0.29
C GLY A 18 -4.13 -1.59 -1.34
N LEU A 19 -4.66 -1.49 -2.56
CA LEU A 19 -4.26 -2.35 -3.69
C LEU A 19 -2.78 -2.17 -4.03
N LEU A 20 -2.31 -0.92 -4.11
CA LEU A 20 -0.90 -0.64 -4.41
C LEU A 20 0.03 -1.20 -3.33
N LEU A 21 -0.29 -0.97 -2.05
CA LEU A 21 0.52 -1.46 -0.94
C LEU A 21 0.49 -2.98 -0.84
N HIS A 22 -0.66 -3.60 -1.10
CA HIS A 22 -0.79 -5.06 -1.15
C HIS A 22 0.12 -5.67 -2.22
N ASP A 23 0.24 -5.04 -3.39
CA ASP A 23 1.12 -5.54 -4.45
C ASP A 23 2.59 -5.26 -4.14
N ALA A 24 2.90 -4.08 -3.60
CA ALA A 24 4.26 -3.71 -3.24
C ALA A 24 4.84 -4.61 -2.12
N ILE A 25 4.03 -4.98 -1.12
CA ILE A 25 4.48 -5.81 0.01
C ILE A 25 4.84 -7.25 -0.41
N GLN A 26 4.43 -7.70 -1.62
CA GLN A 26 4.76 -9.03 -2.12
C GLN A 26 6.26 -9.22 -2.34
N ILE A 27 6.98 -8.16 -2.76
CA ILE A 27 8.41 -8.21 -3.04
C ILE A 27 9.21 -8.54 -1.77
N PRO A 28 9.16 -7.75 -0.69
CA PRO A 28 9.87 -8.08 0.55
C PRO A 28 9.32 -9.36 1.19
N ARG A 29 8.06 -9.76 0.94
CA ARG A 29 7.54 -11.06 1.39
C ARG A 29 8.23 -12.23 0.71
N GLN A 30 8.43 -12.18 -0.60
CA GLN A 30 9.14 -13.23 -1.35
C GLN A 30 10.61 -13.33 -0.94
N LEU A 31 11.22 -12.21 -0.55
CA LEU A 31 12.60 -12.16 -0.05
C LEU A 31 12.74 -12.59 1.43
N GLY A 32 11.63 -12.80 2.15
CA GLY A 32 11.65 -13.12 3.58
C GLY A 32 11.91 -11.92 4.50
N GLU A 33 11.81 -10.70 3.97
CA GLU A 33 12.15 -9.45 4.68
C GLU A 33 10.91 -8.70 5.21
N VAL A 34 9.69 -9.18 4.94
CA VAL A 34 8.43 -8.48 5.23
C VAL A 34 8.25 -8.01 6.68
N ALA A 35 8.89 -8.66 7.65
CA ALA A 35 8.85 -8.25 9.06
C ALA A 35 9.48 -6.85 9.27
N ALA A 36 10.50 -6.49 8.49
CA ALA A 36 11.11 -5.16 8.52
C ALA A 36 10.20 -4.06 7.92
N PHE A 37 9.17 -4.45 7.17
CA PHE A 37 8.24 -3.56 6.48
C PHE A 37 6.87 -3.48 7.15
N GLY A 38 6.76 -3.91 8.42
CA GLY A 38 5.50 -3.85 9.18
C GLY A 38 4.59 -5.08 9.00
N GLY A 39 5.07 -6.13 8.33
CA GLY A 39 4.33 -7.36 8.11
C GLY A 39 3.46 -7.34 6.85
N SER A 40 2.74 -8.44 6.60
CA SER A 40 1.93 -8.60 5.37
C SER A 40 0.58 -7.86 5.42
N ASN A 41 0.15 -7.39 6.59
CA ASN A 41 -1.09 -6.63 6.73
C ASN A 41 -0.82 -5.15 6.44
N ILE A 42 -1.38 -4.65 5.35
CA ILE A 42 -1.18 -3.26 4.88
C ILE A 42 -2.17 -2.26 5.51
N GLU A 43 -3.20 -2.74 6.21
CA GLU A 43 -4.26 -1.90 6.79
C GLU A 43 -3.73 -0.79 7.71
N PRO A 44 -2.74 -1.03 8.60
CA PRO A 44 -2.16 0.04 9.41
C PRO A 44 -1.48 1.14 8.58
N SER A 45 -0.81 0.76 7.49
CA SER A 45 -0.15 1.69 6.59
C SER A 45 -1.15 2.53 5.79
N VAL A 46 -2.24 1.92 5.30
CA VAL A 46 -3.33 2.67 4.64
C VAL A 46 -3.95 3.66 5.62
N ARG A 47 -4.32 3.21 6.82
CA ARG A 47 -4.90 4.10 7.84
C ARG A 47 -3.97 5.24 8.21
N SER A 48 -2.67 4.97 8.40
CA SER A 48 -1.67 6.00 8.70
C SER A 48 -1.54 7.04 7.58
N CYS A 49 -1.72 6.64 6.32
CA CYS A 49 -1.62 7.55 5.17
C CYS A 49 -2.82 8.49 5.03
N PHE A 50 -3.99 8.11 5.56
CA PHE A 50 -5.23 8.91 5.55
C PHE A 50 -5.54 9.53 6.92
N GLN A 51 -4.63 9.40 7.87
CA GLN A 51 -4.63 10.23 9.07
C GLN A 51 -3.97 11.56 8.69
N HIS A 52 -4.70 12.66 8.89
CA HIS A 52 -4.45 14.07 8.51
C HIS A 52 -4.93 14.45 7.11
#